data_AF-A0A7X0FKL9-F1
#
_entry.id   AF-A0A7X0FKL9-F1
#
_cell.length_a   1.000
_cell.length_b   1.000
_cell.length_c   1.000
_cell.angle_alpha   90.00
_cell.angle_beta   90.00
_cell.angle_gamma   90.00
#
_symmetry.space_group_name_H-M   'P 1'
#
loop_
_entity.id
_entity.type
_entity.pdbx_description
1 polymer ?
#
loop_
_entity_poly.entity_id
_entity_poly.type
_entity_poly.pdbx_seq_one_letter_code
_entity_poly.pdbx_strand_id
1 'polypeptide(L)'
;MAIAASGNAALQAGHDLSLTPVTDANGKATVRTSLATGGSLQLAAGNDLTIRLAQVKAGGDLIAAAGHDLDVTSVLGDSRTVTDQTRQGKTKVVTTTTT
;
A
#
# COMPACT_ATOMS: atom_id res chain seq x y z
N MET A 1 -8.38 9.89 -3.70
CA MET A 1 -9.76 9.64 -3.25
C MET A 1 -9.67 9.18 -1.81
N ALA A 2 -10.39 9.84 -0.91
CA ALA A 2 -10.41 9.50 0.51
C ALA A 2 -11.84 9.13 0.91
N ILE A 3 -11.97 8.03 1.66
CA ILE A 3 -13.23 7.56 2.24
C ILE A 3 -13.00 7.50 3.75
N ALA A 4 -13.80 8.23 4.51
CA ALA A 4 -13.69 8.33 5.96
C ALA A 4 -15.02 8.03 6.65
N ALA A 5 -14.97 7.28 7.74
CA ALA A 5 -16.12 7.06 8.63
C ALA A 5 -15.71 7.29 10.09
N SER A 6 -16.58 7.88 10.91
CA SER A 6 -16.32 8.08 12.34
C SER A 6 -16.48 6.80 13.17
N GLY A 7 -17.34 5.88 12.71
CA GLY A 7 -17.56 4.57 13.33
C GLY A 7 -17.00 3.44 12.46
N ASN A 8 -17.73 2.34 12.41
CA ASN A 8 -17.39 1.19 11.58
C ASN A 8 -17.71 1.46 10.10
N ALA A 9 -16.96 0.87 9.18
CA ALA A 9 -17.31 0.86 7.75
C ALA A 9 -17.10 -0.51 7.12
N ALA A 10 -17.83 -0.78 6.05
CA ALA A 10 -17.69 -1.99 5.25
C ALA A 10 -17.71 -1.64 3.76
N LEU A 11 -16.77 -2.20 2.98
CA LEU A 11 -16.81 -2.22 1.53
C LEU A 11 -16.96 -3.68 1.10
N GLN A 12 -18.05 -3.98 0.40
CA GLN A 12 -18.34 -5.31 -0.08
C GLN A 12 -18.60 -5.30 -1.58
N ALA A 13 -17.91 -6.17 -2.30
CA ALA A 13 -18.11 -6.43 -3.72
C ALA A 13 -18.50 -7.88 -3.93
N GLY A 14 -19.49 -8.13 -4.79
CA GLY A 14 -19.93 -9.49 -5.12
C GLY A 14 -18.91 -10.28 -5.95
N HIS A 15 -18.03 -9.58 -6.68
CA HIS A 15 -16.94 -10.17 -7.45
C HIS A 15 -15.61 -9.67 -6.87
N ASP A 16 -15.04 -8.57 -7.38
CA ASP A 16 -13.72 -8.10 -6.94
C ASP A 16 -13.78 -6.74 -6.25
N LEU A 17 -12.88 -6.53 -5.30
CA LEU A 17 -12.64 -5.24 -4.65
C LEU A 17 -11.21 -4.77 -4.97
N SER A 18 -11.09 -3.76 -5.83
CA SER A 18 -9.79 -3.20 -6.23
C SER A 18 -9.58 -1.81 -5.61
N LEU A 19 -8.66 -1.74 -4.65
CA LEU A 19 -8.13 -0.50 -4.09
C LEU A 19 -6.78 -0.21 -4.74
N THR A 20 -6.83 0.23 -5.99
CA THR A 20 -5.66 0.63 -6.78
C THR A 20 -5.73 2.12 -7.11
N PRO A 21 -4.59 2.81 -7.25
CA PRO A 21 -4.59 4.22 -7.55
C PRO A 21 -4.97 4.43 -9.02
N VAL A 22 -5.55 5.59 -9.30
CA VAL A 22 -5.65 6.06 -10.69
C VAL A 22 -4.26 6.45 -11.14
N THR A 23 -3.80 5.90 -12.26
CA THR A 23 -2.53 6.26 -12.89
C THR A 23 -2.75 7.15 -14.11
N ASP A 24 -1.80 8.03 -14.42
CA ASP A 24 -1.76 8.72 -15.71
C ASP A 24 -1.29 7.78 -16.84
N ALA A 25 -1.17 8.31 -18.06
CA ALA A 25 -0.68 7.58 -19.23
C ALA A 25 0.75 7.03 -19.06
N ASN A 26 1.52 7.54 -18.10
CA ASN A 26 2.89 7.09 -17.80
C ASN A 26 2.93 6.09 -16.63
N GLY A 27 1.77 5.63 -16.14
CA GLY A 27 1.69 4.71 -15.00
C GLY A 27 1.97 5.38 -13.65
N LYS A 28 2.08 6.71 -13.59
CA LYS A 28 2.30 7.43 -12.33
C LYS A 28 0.97 7.55 -11.60
N ALA A 29 0.91 7.11 -10.34
CA ALA A 29 -0.27 7.28 -9.49
C ALA A 29 -0.58 8.77 -9.30
N THR A 30 -1.71 9.22 -9.85
CA THR A 30 -2.22 10.59 -9.75
C THR A 30 -3.19 10.72 -8.59
N VAL A 31 -3.96 9.67 -8.30
CA VAL A 31 -4.94 9.65 -7.21
C VAL A 31 -4.77 8.37 -6.41
N ARG A 32 -4.32 8.51 -5.16
CA ARG A 32 -4.23 7.39 -4.21
C ARG A 32 -5.55 7.18 -3.49
N THR A 33 -5.83 5.94 -3.13
CA THR A 33 -6.99 5.54 -2.33
C THR A 33 -6.62 5.60 -0.85
N SER A 34 -7.41 6.29 -0.05
CA SER A 34 -7.25 6.33 1.41
C SER A 34 -8.58 5.94 2.04
N LEU A 35 -8.58 4.89 2.86
CA LEU A 35 -9.71 4.46 3.68
C LEU A 35 -9.34 4.67 5.14
N ALA A 36 -10.17 5.41 5.86
CA ALA A 36 -10.00 5.65 7.28
C ALA A 36 -11.32 5.44 8.02
N THR A 37 -11.29 4.69 9.11
CA THR A 37 -12.44 4.52 10.00
C THR A 37 -12.04 4.79 11.44
N GLY A 38 -12.95 5.36 12.23
CA GLY A 38 -12.76 5.53 13.67
C GLY A 38 -13.06 4.25 14.47
N GLY A 39 -13.86 3.35 13.91
CA GLY A 39 -14.12 2.00 14.43
C GLY A 39 -13.46 0.91 13.59
N SER A 40 -14.11 -0.24 13.44
CA SER A 40 -13.62 -1.36 12.64
C SER A 40 -13.92 -1.19 11.15
N LEU A 41 -13.03 -1.68 10.29
CA LEU A 41 -13.17 -1.68 8.84
C LEU A 41 -13.24 -3.11 8.30
N GLN A 42 -14.25 -3.39 7.50
CA GLN A 42 -14.40 -4.65 6.77
C GLN A 42 -14.25 -4.43 5.26
N LEU A 43 -13.44 -5.25 4.62
CA LEU A 43 -13.25 -5.30 3.17
C LEU A 43 -13.56 -6.74 2.73
N ALA A 44 -14.57 -6.90 1.88
CA ALA A 44 -15.00 -8.22 1.42
C ALA A 44 -15.16 -8.23 -0.10
N ALA A 45 -14.48 -9.17 -0.75
CA ALA A 45 -14.67 -9.50 -2.16
C ALA A 45 -15.16 -10.94 -2.30
N GLY A 46 -16.11 -11.17 -3.20
CA GLY A 46 -16.59 -12.53 -3.51
C GLY A 46 -15.55 -13.39 -4.21
N ASN A 47 -14.63 -12.76 -4.95
CA ASN A 47 -13.54 -13.40 -5.66
C ASN A 47 -12.21 -12.78 -5.21
N ASP A 48 -11.77 -11.65 -5.78
CA ASP A 48 -10.43 -11.12 -5.49
C ASP A 48 -10.44 -9.76 -4.77
N LEU A 49 -9.56 -9.61 -3.78
CA LEU A 49 -9.32 -8.36 -3.09
C LEU A 49 -7.90 -7.87 -3.36
N THR A 50 -7.78 -6.73 -4.05
CA THR A 50 -6.49 -6.13 -4.39
C THR A 50 -6.32 -4.80 -3.68
N ILE A 51 -5.26 -4.65 -2.88
CA ILE A 51 -4.86 -3.39 -2.22
C ILE A 51 -3.46 -3.02 -2.71
N ARG A 52 -3.35 -1.96 -3.51
CA ARG A 52 -2.06 -1.47 -4.02
C ARG A 52 -2.00 0.03 -3.88
N LEU A 53 -0.87 0.56 -3.38
CA LEU A 53 -0.66 2.01 -3.24
C LEU A 53 -1.78 2.74 -2.46
N ALA A 54 -2.55 1.99 -1.66
CA ALA A 54 -3.67 2.49 -0.89
C ALA A 54 -3.30 2.57 0.59
N GLN A 55 -3.78 3.61 1.25
CA GLN A 55 -3.70 3.73 2.71
C GLN A 55 -4.99 3.20 3.32
N VAL A 56 -4.89 2.25 4.24
CA VAL A 56 -6.04 1.67 4.92
C VAL A 56 -5.82 1.79 6.42
N LYS A 57 -6.72 2.47 7.13
CA LYS A 57 -6.67 2.72 8.56
C LYS A 57 -8.00 2.36 9.21
N ALA A 58 -7.95 1.47 10.19
CA ALA A 58 -9.03 1.21 11.13
C ALA A 58 -8.67 1.76 12.51
N GLY A 59 -9.67 2.26 13.24
CA GLY A 59 -9.52 2.64 14.64
C GLY A 59 -9.68 1.45 15.58
N GLY A 60 -10.50 0.48 15.16
CA GLY A 60 -10.60 -0.86 15.73
C GLY A 60 -9.98 -1.91 14.80
N ASP A 61 -10.72 -2.99 14.55
CA ASP A 61 -10.22 -4.11 13.76
C ASP A 61 -10.27 -3.83 12.25
N LEU A 62 -9.30 -4.36 11.52
CA LEU A 62 -9.34 -4.45 10.06
C LEU A 62 -9.56 -5.90 9.66
N ILE A 63 -10.67 -6.18 8.98
CA ILE A 63 -10.99 -7.51 8.42
C ILE A 63 -10.96 -7.39 6.90
N ALA A 64 -10.13 -8.21 6.25
CA ALA A 64 -10.08 -8.33 4.80
C ALA A 64 -10.35 -9.78 4.40
N ALA A 65 -11.33 -10.00 3.53
CA ALA A 65 -11.72 -11.31 3.03
C ALA A 65 -11.87 -11.28 1.52
N ALA A 66 -11.35 -12.32 0.87
CA ALA A 66 -11.49 -12.61 -0.55
C ALA A 66 -11.91 -14.06 -0.70
N GLY A 67 -12.77 -14.37 -1.66
CA GLY A 67 -13.17 -15.74 -1.94
C GLY A 67 -12.07 -16.58 -2.59
N HIS A 68 -11.18 -15.93 -3.34
CA HIS A 68 -10.08 -16.55 -4.04
C HIS A 68 -8.74 -15.93 -3.60
N ASP A 69 -8.38 -14.73 -4.07
CA ASP A 69 -7.07 -14.13 -3.77
C ASP A 69 -7.14 -12.82 -2.98
N LEU A 70 -6.26 -12.69 -1.99
CA LEU A 70 -6.00 -11.44 -1.27
C LEU A 70 -4.60 -10.92 -1.62
N ASP A 71 -4.56 -9.93 -2.52
CA ASP A 71 -3.33 -9.30 -2.98
C ASP A 71 -3.09 -7.96 -2.30
N VAL A 72 -2.09 -7.90 -1.42
CA VAL A 72 -1.68 -6.66 -0.75
C VAL A 72 -0.27 -6.30 -1.18
N THR A 73 -0.15 -5.24 -1.98
CA THR A 73 1.15 -4.71 -2.42
C THR A 73 1.38 -3.33 -1.83
N SER A 74 2.31 -3.25 -0.87
CA SER A 74 2.87 -1.97 -0.46
C SER A 74 3.82 -1.48 -1.55
N VAL A 75 3.59 -0.27 -2.02
CA VAL A 75 4.42 0.40 -3.02
C VAL A 75 4.80 1.77 -2.46
N LEU A 76 5.21 1.78 -1.18
CA LEU A 76 6.09 2.82 -0.66
C LEU A 76 7.50 2.54 -1.20
N GLY A 77 7.68 2.85 -2.48
CA GLY A 77 9.00 2.89 -3.10
C GLY A 77 9.68 4.21 -2.73
N ASP A 78 10.52 4.15 -1.71
CA ASP A 78 11.75 4.95 -1.66
C ASP A 78 12.76 4.16 -0.82
N SER A 79 13.15 2.97 -1.30
CA SER A 79 14.37 2.36 -0.79
C SER A 79 15.53 3.08 -1.46
N ARG A 80 16.23 3.90 -0.70
CA ARG A 80 17.38 4.68 -1.21
C ARG A 80 18.66 3.97 -0.83
N THR A 81 19.39 3.51 -1.84
CA THR A 81 20.74 2.97 -1.68
C THR A 81 21.76 4.07 -1.96
N VAL A 82 22.57 4.41 -0.96
CA VAL A 82 23.74 5.28 -1.11
C VAL A 82 24.99 4.41 -1.03
N THR A 83 25.84 4.51 -2.05
CA THR A 83 27.15 3.85 -2.08
C THR A 83 28.23 4.91 -2.00
N ASP A 84 28.94 4.95 -0.89
CA ASP A 84 30.13 5.78 -0.71
C ASP A 84 31.38 4.94 -0.90
N GLN A 85 32.32 5.44 -1.68
CA GLN A 85 33.60 4.77 -1.92
C GLN A 85 34.74 5.72 -1.58
N THR A 86 35.61 5.30 -0.66
CA THR A 86 36.84 6.03 -0.33
C THR A 86 38.06 5.13 -0.53
N ARG A 87 39.19 5.71 -0.93
CA ARG A 87 40.47 5.00 -1.08
C ARG A 87 41.52 5.68 -0.22
N GLN A 88 42.18 4.89 0.62
CA GLN A 88 43.32 5.32 1.42
C GLN A 88 44.53 4.49 1.00
N GLY A 89 45.40 5.06 0.15
CA GLY A 89 46.54 4.35 -0.44
C GLY A 89 46.10 3.16 -1.31
N LYS A 90 46.54 1.95 -0.96
CA LYS A 90 46.16 0.70 -1.67
C LYS A 90 44.80 0.13 -1.20
N THR A 91 44.22 0.68 -0.14
CA THR A 91 43.00 0.14 0.48
C THR A 91 41.77 0.87 -0.03
N LYS A 92 40.77 0.13 -0.53
CA LYS A 92 39.45 0.65 -0.90
C LYS A 92 38.45 0.30 0.19
N VAL A 93 37.69 1.28 0.66
CA VAL A 93 36.56 1.09 1.58
C VAL A 93 35.27 1.43 0.82
N VAL A 94 34.29 0.55 0.92
CA VAL A 94 32.96 0.71 0.32
C VAL A 94 31.95 0.66 1.45
N THR A 95 31.18 1.74 1.60
CA THR A 95 30.08 1.82 2.57
C THR A 95 28.78 1.86 1.79
N THR A 96 27.94 0.86 2.02
CA THR A 96 26.61 0.77 1.42
C THR A 96 25.58 1.02 2.51
N THR A 97 24.79 2.08 2.35
CA THR A 97 23.68 2.40 3.25
C THR A 97 22.37 2.28 2.48
N THR A 98 21.43 1.50 3.03
CA THR A 98 20.06 1.37 2.50
C THR A 98 19.10 1.93 3.54
N THR A 99 18.26 2.89 3.14
CA THR A 99 17.16 3.45 3.96
C THR A 99 15.83 3.15 3.32
#